data_AF-A0A969MVR8-F1
#
_entry.id   AF-A0A969MVR8-F1
#
_cell.length_a   1.000
_cell.length_b   1.000
_cell.length_c   1.000
_cell.angle_alpha   90.00
_cell.angle_beta   90.00
_cell.angle_gamma   90.00
#
_symmetry.space_group_name_H-M   'P 1'
#
loop_
_entity.id
_entity.type
_entity.pdbx_description
1 polymer ?
#
loop_
_entity_poly.entity_id
_entity_poly.type
_entity_poly.pdbx_seq_one_letter_code
_entity_poly.pdbx_strand_id
1 'polypeptide(L)'
;MILNLEAMLPIHETFQNTVQGEGYWTGTPVDFIRLSGCPVGCHYCDTGYGDGGQHLPRTIRSIAELLAELQSPRVVISGGEPLIHHQLPDLVKAIHANGRTLSIETSGGFWQDLPAKP
;
A
#
# COMPACT_ATOMS: atom_id res chain seq x y z
N MET A 1 -9.28 10.03 -18.55
CA MET A 1 -9.77 9.78 -17.18
C MET A 1 -8.74 10.33 -16.19
N ILE A 2 -9.10 11.32 -15.39
CA ILE A 2 -8.17 12.16 -14.60
C ILE A 2 -7.56 11.34 -13.43
N LEU A 3 -6.32 11.62 -13.05
CA LEU A 3 -5.65 11.08 -11.85
C LEU A 3 -6.00 11.98 -10.65
N ASN A 4 -6.46 11.41 -9.54
CA ASN A 4 -6.76 12.17 -8.33
C ASN A 4 -5.55 12.13 -7.36
N LEU A 5 -4.55 12.98 -7.60
CA LEU A 5 -3.32 13.00 -6.79
C LEU A 5 -3.51 13.59 -5.38
N GLU A 6 -4.61 14.29 -5.15
CA GLU A 6 -4.98 14.87 -3.85
C GLU A 6 -5.76 13.88 -2.97
N ALA A 7 -6.03 12.66 -3.45
CA ALA A 7 -6.69 11.65 -2.64
C ALA A 7 -5.85 11.34 -1.40
N MET A 8 -6.49 11.36 -0.23
CA MET A 8 -5.84 11.18 1.05
C MET A 8 -5.98 9.73 1.53
N LEU A 9 -4.88 9.12 1.94
CA LEU A 9 -4.81 7.77 2.47
C LEU A 9 -4.23 7.78 3.89
N PRO A 10 -4.71 6.91 4.79
CA PRO A 10 -4.10 6.71 6.09
C PRO A 10 -2.87 5.80 5.94
N ILE A 11 -1.71 6.30 6.34
CA ILE A 11 -0.41 5.66 6.18
C ILE A 11 0.15 5.34 7.56
N HIS A 12 0.58 4.10 7.75
CA HIS A 12 1.32 3.70 8.93
C HIS A 12 2.79 4.06 8.76
N GLU A 13 3.38 3.66 7.63
CA GLU A 13 4.78 3.88 7.33
C GLU A 13 5.06 3.71 5.82
N THR A 14 6.16 4.30 5.37
CA THR A 14 6.74 4.07 4.04
C THR A 14 8.22 3.69 4.21
N PHE A 15 8.73 2.83 3.33
CA PHE A 15 10.14 2.46 3.30
C PHE A 15 10.64 2.53 1.88
N GLN A 16 11.69 3.30 1.63
CA GLN A 16 12.28 3.43 0.31
C GLN A 16 13.52 2.54 0.18
N ASN A 17 13.73 2.00 -1.02
CA ASN A 17 14.92 1.26 -1.41
C ASN A 17 15.29 0.12 -0.44
N THR A 18 14.28 -0.63 -0.01
CA THR A 18 14.44 -1.84 0.79
C THR A 18 14.39 -3.09 -0.11
N VAL A 19 14.46 -4.28 0.48
CA VAL A 19 14.39 -5.56 -0.23
C VAL A 19 13.09 -6.28 0.12
N GLN A 20 12.36 -6.78 -0.88
CA GLN A 20 11.18 -7.60 -0.64
C GLN A 20 11.58 -8.90 0.07
N GLY A 21 10.97 -9.16 1.22
CA GLY A 21 11.27 -10.34 2.04
C GLY A 21 10.56 -11.60 1.57
N GLU A 22 9.36 -11.46 1.00
CA GLU A 22 8.42 -12.58 0.84
C GLU A 22 7.84 -12.75 -0.57
N GLY A 23 7.40 -13.98 -0.84
CA GLY A 23 6.67 -14.35 -2.04
C GLY A 23 7.53 -14.40 -3.31
N TYR A 24 6.88 -14.18 -4.45
CA TYR A 24 7.49 -14.35 -5.78
C TYR A 24 8.67 -13.38 -6.04
N TRP A 25 8.66 -12.21 -5.40
CA TRP A 25 9.63 -11.14 -5.63
C TRP A 25 10.69 -11.03 -4.51
N THR A 26 10.83 -12.05 -3.66
CA THR A 26 11.85 -12.07 -2.60
C THR A 26 13.24 -11.75 -3.16
N GLY A 27 13.97 -10.88 -2.46
CA GLY A 27 15.33 -10.46 -2.82
C GLY A 27 15.39 -9.29 -3.81
N THR A 28 14.25 -8.79 -4.31
CA THR A 28 14.24 -7.65 -5.23
C THR A 28 14.14 -6.30 -4.50
N PRO A 29 14.77 -5.23 -5.02
CA PRO A 29 14.62 -3.88 -4.47
C PRO A 29 13.20 -3.35 -4.65
N VAL A 30 12.61 -2.79 -3.60
CA VAL A 30 11.25 -2.26 -3.58
C VAL A 30 11.13 -1.02 -2.70
N ASP A 31 10.10 -0.22 -2.96
CA ASP A 31 9.55 0.71 -1.96
C ASP A 31 8.26 0.13 -1.39
N PHE A 32 8.03 0.33 -0.10
CA PHE A 32 6.81 -0.08 0.58
C PHE A 32 5.95 1.12 0.92
N ILE A 33 4.64 0.98 0.68
CA ILE A 33 3.60 1.86 1.23
C ILE A 33 2.71 0.98 2.11
N ARG A 34 2.80 1.17 3.43
CA ARG A 34 1.97 0.46 4.41
C ARG A 34 0.79 1.34 4.83
N LEU A 35 -0.43 0.98 4.42
CA LEU A 35 -1.64 1.71 4.82
C LEU A 35 -1.99 1.37 6.28
N SER A 36 -2.81 2.20 6.92
CA SER A 36 -3.25 1.96 8.31
C SER A 36 -4.66 1.37 8.38
N GLY A 37 -4.83 0.38 9.24
CA GLY A 37 -6.12 -0.16 9.65
C GLY A 37 -6.38 -1.55 9.07
N CYS A 38 -6.95 -2.44 9.88
CA CYS A 38 -7.27 -3.80 9.46
C CYS A 38 -8.49 -4.34 10.21
N PRO A 39 -9.62 -4.62 9.55
CA PRO A 39 -10.77 -5.23 10.22
C PRO A 39 -10.65 -6.76 10.39
N VAL A 40 -9.59 -7.41 9.87
CA VAL A 40 -9.51 -8.88 9.81
C VAL A 40 -9.36 -9.52 11.21
N GLY A 41 -8.62 -8.88 12.12
CA GLY A 41 -8.51 -9.35 13.51
C GLY A 41 -7.66 -10.62 13.70
N CYS A 42 -6.62 -10.81 12.89
CA CYS A 42 -5.73 -11.98 13.00
C CYS A 42 -4.98 -11.98 14.35
N HIS A 43 -5.17 -13.03 15.15
CA HIS A 43 -4.48 -13.21 16.44
C HIS A 43 -2.96 -13.43 16.33
N TYR A 44 -2.47 -13.75 15.13
CA TYR A 44 -1.06 -13.99 14.82
C TYR A 44 -0.43 -12.87 13.96
N CYS A 45 -1.03 -11.67 13.93
CA CYS A 45 -0.49 -10.56 13.15
C CYS A 45 0.85 -10.07 13.73
N ASP A 46 1.93 -10.26 12.98
CA ASP A 46 3.29 -9.84 13.32
C ASP A 46 3.49 -8.31 13.27
N THR A 47 2.65 -7.61 12.50
CA THR A 47 2.68 -6.15 12.33
C THR A 47 1.88 -5.42 13.43
N GLY A 48 1.12 -6.15 14.25
CA GLY A 48 0.34 -5.58 15.36
C GLY A 48 -1.06 -5.07 14.97
N TYR A 49 -1.61 -5.44 13.81
CA TYR A 49 -2.97 -5.10 13.38
C TYR A 49 -4.07 -6.03 13.92
N GLY A 50 -3.74 -6.95 14.85
CA GLY A 50 -4.69 -7.92 15.40
C GLY A 50 -5.89 -7.28 16.12
N ASP A 51 -5.74 -6.05 16.61
CA ASP A 51 -6.81 -5.23 17.23
C ASP A 51 -7.33 -4.13 16.29
N GLY A 52 -6.96 -4.18 15.01
CA GLY A 52 -7.21 -3.15 14.01
C GLY A 52 -6.15 -2.05 13.91
N GLY A 53 -5.09 -2.14 14.70
CA GLY A 53 -4.00 -1.16 14.74
C GLY A 53 -4.31 0.05 15.62
N GLN A 54 -5.05 -0.15 16.72
CA GLN A 54 -5.50 0.93 17.61
C GLN A 54 -4.35 1.73 18.22
N HIS A 55 -3.18 1.11 18.33
CA HIS A 55 -1.99 1.69 18.93
C HIS A 55 -0.86 1.95 17.92
N LEU A 56 -1.12 1.73 16.63
CA LEU A 56 -0.12 1.95 15.58
C LEU A 56 -0.16 3.39 15.07
N PRO A 57 0.99 3.98 14.70
CA PRO A 57 1.04 5.27 14.05
C PRO A 57 0.15 5.34 12.81
N ARG A 58 -0.46 6.51 12.61
CA ARG A 58 -1.30 6.82 11.47
C ARG A 58 -1.16 8.28 11.09
N THR A 59 -0.75 8.52 9.85
CA THR A 59 -0.67 9.85 9.26
C THR A 59 -1.49 9.88 7.99
N ILE A 60 -2.25 10.95 7.77
CA ILE A 60 -3.02 11.11 6.54
C ILE A 60 -2.12 11.80 5.52
N ARG A 61 -1.95 11.18 4.35
CA ARG A 61 -1.04 11.66 3.29
C ARG A 61 -1.70 11.62 1.92
N SER A 62 -1.32 12.53 1.04
CA SER A 62 -1.81 12.55 -0.33
C SER A 62 -1.07 11.56 -1.23
N ILE A 63 -1.68 11.17 -2.34
CA ILE A 63 -0.99 10.35 -3.35
C ILE A 63 0.22 11.10 -3.91
N ALA A 64 0.12 12.41 -4.16
CA ALA A 64 1.23 13.23 -4.65
C ALA A 64 2.46 13.15 -3.72
N GLU A 65 2.24 13.25 -2.42
CA GLU A 65 3.26 13.11 -1.40
C GLU A 65 3.93 11.74 -1.43
N LEU A 66 3.13 10.66 -1.50
CA LEU A 66 3.66 9.29 -1.54
C LEU A 66 4.51 9.06 -2.80
N LEU A 67 4.06 9.52 -3.96
CA LEU A 67 4.80 9.36 -5.22
C LEU A 67 6.14 10.08 -5.21
N ALA A 68 6.21 11.25 -4.58
CA ALA A 68 7.43 12.05 -4.48
C ALA A 68 8.54 11.34 -3.68
N GLU A 69 8.18 10.42 -2.80
CA GLU A 69 9.12 9.64 -2.00
C GLU A 69 9.62 8.38 -2.71
N LEU A 70 8.91 7.88 -3.73
CA LEU A 70 9.26 6.63 -4.37
C LEU A 70 10.58 6.72 -5.14
N GLN A 71 11.45 5.75 -4.92
CA GLN A 71 12.77 5.60 -5.52
C GLN A 71 12.84 4.33 -6.39
N SER A 72 12.31 3.19 -5.92
CA SER A 72 12.41 1.90 -6.59
C SER A 72 11.41 1.72 -7.74
N PRO A 73 11.80 1.12 -8.88
CA PRO A 73 10.86 0.81 -9.98
C PRO A 73 9.74 -0.18 -9.58
N ARG A 74 9.83 -0.81 -8.41
CA ARG A 74 8.81 -1.68 -7.85
C ARG A 74 8.30 -1.14 -6.52
N VAL A 75 6.98 -1.08 -6.39
CA VAL A 75 6.27 -0.67 -5.18
C VAL A 75 5.49 -1.87 -4.62
N VAL A 76 5.48 -2.03 -3.31
CA VAL A 76 4.59 -2.94 -2.60
C VAL A 76 3.61 -2.11 -1.77
N ILE A 77 2.32 -2.26 -2.05
CA ILE A 77 1.26 -1.74 -1.17
C ILE A 77 0.83 -2.87 -0.23
N SER A 78 0.84 -2.60 1.07
CA SER A 78 0.48 -3.56 2.13
C SER A 78 -0.24 -2.83 3.26
N GLY A 79 -0.57 -3.54 4.33
CA GLY A 79 -0.92 -3.03 5.66
C GLY A 79 -2.18 -2.16 5.77
N GLY A 80 -2.85 -2.14 6.92
CA GLY A 80 -3.31 -3.39 7.48
C GLY A 80 -3.95 -4.18 6.35
N GLU A 81 -5.25 -3.98 6.08
CA GLU A 81 -5.84 -4.50 4.84
C GLU A 81 -5.98 -3.39 3.80
N PRO A 82 -5.19 -3.38 2.70
CA PRO A 82 -5.25 -2.30 1.74
C PRO A 82 -6.60 -2.19 1.01
N LEU A 83 -7.28 -3.33 0.77
CA LEU A 83 -8.54 -3.38 0.04
C LEU A 83 -9.74 -2.84 0.84
N ILE A 84 -9.55 -2.27 2.03
CA ILE A 84 -10.61 -1.48 2.71
C ILE A 84 -10.64 -0.01 2.28
N HIS A 85 -9.58 0.49 1.62
CA HIS A 85 -9.46 1.90 1.30
C HIS A 85 -10.01 2.23 -0.08
N HIS A 86 -11.07 3.04 -0.16
CA HIS A 86 -11.72 3.43 -1.42
C HIS A 86 -10.80 4.19 -2.39
N GLN A 87 -9.74 4.82 -1.86
CA GLN A 87 -8.75 5.58 -2.63
C GLN A 87 -7.65 4.69 -3.22
N LEU A 88 -7.62 3.38 -2.89
CA LEU A 88 -6.60 2.46 -3.40
C LEU A 88 -6.54 2.43 -4.95
N PRO A 89 -7.67 2.39 -5.70
CA PRO A 89 -7.63 2.42 -7.17
C PRO A 89 -6.91 3.67 -7.72
N ASP A 90 -7.08 4.84 -7.09
CA ASP A 90 -6.39 6.07 -7.49
C ASP A 90 -4.87 5.96 -7.27
N LEU A 91 -4.44 5.38 -6.14
CA LEU A 91 -3.02 5.15 -5.86
C LEU A 91 -2.40 4.16 -6.84
N VAL A 92 -3.07 3.03 -7.12
CA VAL A 92 -2.60 2.04 -8.11
C VAL A 92 -2.44 2.69 -9.48
N LYS A 93 -3.44 3.45 -9.92
CA LYS A 93 -3.40 4.16 -11.20
C LYS A 93 -2.23 5.14 -11.26
N ALA A 94 -2.00 5.88 -10.18
CA ALA A 94 -0.94 6.88 -10.12
C ALA A 94 0.46 6.25 -10.13
N ILE A 95 0.66 5.12 -9.44
CA ILE A 95 1.90 4.35 -9.48
C ILE A 95 2.16 3.82 -10.90
N HIS A 96 1.15 3.20 -11.53
CA HIS A 96 1.27 2.72 -12.92
C HIS A 96 1.56 3.86 -13.90
N ALA A 97 0.92 5.02 -13.75
CA ALA A 97 1.16 6.20 -14.59
C ALA A 97 2.58 6.75 -14.45
N ASN A 98 3.27 6.47 -13.34
CA ASN A 98 4.68 6.80 -13.13
C ASN A 98 5.64 5.69 -13.62
N GLY A 99 5.16 4.73 -14.40
CA GLY A 99 5.97 3.68 -15.02
C GLY A 99 6.49 2.62 -14.03
N ARG A 100 5.96 2.59 -12.81
CA ARG A 100 6.39 1.65 -11.76
C ARG A 100 5.55 0.38 -11.80
N THR A 101 6.18 -0.72 -11.40
CA THR A 101 5.49 -2.01 -11.16
C THR A 101 4.99 -2.07 -9.73
N LEU A 102 3.89 -2.80 -9.52
CA LEU A 102 3.20 -2.88 -8.24
C LEU A 102 2.97 -4.34 -7.82
N SER A 103 3.09 -4.61 -6.53
CA SER A 103 2.48 -5.75 -5.84
C SER A 103 1.53 -5.25 -4.75
N ILE A 104 0.44 -5.96 -4.49
CA ILE A 104 -0.45 -5.70 -3.35
C ILE A 104 -0.47 -6.94 -2.46
N GLU A 105 -0.23 -6.75 -1.18
CA GLU A 105 -0.34 -7.78 -0.16
C GLU A 105 -1.66 -7.59 0.61
N THR A 106 -2.56 -8.56 0.52
CA THR A 106 -3.92 -8.51 1.08
C THR A 106 -4.25 -9.83 1.77
N SER A 107 -5.17 -9.80 2.74
CA SER A 107 -5.75 -11.01 3.35
C SER A 107 -6.64 -11.81 2.40
N GLY A 108 -7.10 -11.18 1.31
CA GLY A 108 -8.10 -11.77 0.40
C GLY A 108 -9.54 -11.74 0.92
N GLY A 109 -9.80 -11.09 2.06
CA GLY A 109 -11.15 -10.96 2.62
C GLY A 109 -12.01 -9.82 2.05
N PHE A 110 -11.41 -8.96 1.22
CA PHE A 110 -12.05 -7.73 0.71
C PHE A 110 -11.85 -7.62 -0.80
N TRP A 111 -12.77 -6.92 -1.47
CA TRP A 111 -12.75 -6.76 -2.93
C TRP A 111 -12.91 -5.30 -3.33
N GLN A 112 -12.10 -4.88 -4.30
CA GLN A 112 -12.27 -3.63 -5.05
C GLN A 112 -11.78 -3.85 -6.48
N ASP A 113 -12.40 -3.15 -7.44
CA ASP A 113 -11.90 -3.13 -8.82
C ASP A 113 -10.64 -2.26 -8.89
N LEU A 114 -9.53 -2.90 -9.25
CA LEU A 114 -8.26 -2.21 -9.43
C LEU A 114 -7.99 -1.99 -10.92
N PRO A 115 -7.41 -0.83 -11.28
CA PRO A 115 -7.08 -0.56 -12.66
C PRO A 115 -6.06 -1.58 -13.16
N ALA A 116 -6.34 -2.16 -14.32
CA ALA A 116 -5.42 -3.06 -14.98
C ALA A 116 -4.07 -2.38 -15.20
N LYS A 117 -3.00 -3.19 -15.23
CA LYS A 117 -1.71 -2.73 -15.70
C LYS A 117 -1.89 -2.22 -17.16
N PRO A 118 -1.42 -1.00 -17.49
CA PRO A 118 -1.46 -0.49 -18.85
C PRO A 118 -0.65 -1.38 -19.81
#